data_AF-A0A932YXT5-F1
#
_entry.id   AF-A0A932YXT5-F1
#
_cell.length_a   1.000
_cell.length_b   1.000
_cell.length_c   1.000
_cell.angle_alpha   90.00
_cell.angle_beta   90.00
_cell.angle_gamma   90.00
#
_symmetry.space_group_name_H-M   'P 1'
#
loop_
_entity.id
_entity.type
_entity.pdbx_description
1 polymer ?
#
loop_
_entity_poly.entity_id
_entity_poly.type
_entity_poly.pdbx_seq_one_letter_code
_entity_poly.pdbx_strand_id
1 'polypeptide(L)' 'MPLPYTGRCLCDATRYRVTEEPLTVYACHCTDCQKRSGSAFGLSMWVNRSAIELAALWRDRP' A
#
# COMPACT_ATOMS: atom_id res chain seq x y z
N MET A 1 4.63 -8.06 12.61
CA MET A 1 3.40 -8.65 12.05
C MET A 1 3.84 -9.77 11.13
N PRO A 2 3.26 -10.97 11.22
CA PRO A 2 3.55 -12.01 10.26
C PRO A 2 2.81 -11.75 8.94
N LEU A 3 3.39 -12.21 7.84
CA LEU A 3 2.73 -12.27 6.53
C LEU A 3 1.44 -13.11 6.59
N PRO A 4 0.46 -12.85 5.69
CA PRO A 4 0.45 -11.79 4.68
C PRO A 4 0.06 -10.42 5.26
N TYR A 5 0.69 -9.34 4.78
CA TYR A 5 0.28 -7.97 5.13
C TYR A 5 -0.97 -7.60 4.35
N THR A 6 -2.00 -7.07 5.03
CA THR A 6 -3.27 -6.71 4.37
C THR A 6 -3.52 -5.21 4.43
N GLY A 7 -4.12 -4.67 3.37
CA GLY A 7 -4.46 -3.25 3.31
C GLY A 7 -5.63 -2.99 2.36
N ARG A 8 -6.09 -1.74 2.38
CA ARG A 8 -7.14 -1.25 1.49
C ARG A 8 -6.89 0.20 1.11
N CYS A 9 -7.45 0.63 -0.02
CA CYS A 9 -7.50 2.05 -0.36
C CYS A 9 -8.44 2.77 0.60
N LEU A 10 -8.21 4.05 0.87
CA LEU A 10 -9.06 4.88 1.73
C LEU A 10 -10.50 5.01 1.23
N CYS A 11 -10.73 4.83 -0.08
CA CYS A 11 -12.08 4.82 -0.65
C CYS A 11 -12.79 3.46 -0.53
N ASP A 12 -12.16 2.45 0.08
CA ASP A 12 -12.63 1.08 0.27
C ASP A 12 -12.87 0.25 -1.01
N ALA A 13 -12.73 0.84 -2.20
CA ALA A 13 -12.97 0.16 -3.48
C ALA A 13 -11.97 -0.95 -3.82
N THR A 14 -10.81 -0.99 -3.16
CA THR A 14 -9.73 -1.94 -3.45
C THR A 14 -9.11 -2.44 -2.16
N ARG A 15 -8.92 -3.75 -2.07
CA ARG A 15 -8.16 -4.41 -1.00
C ARG A 15 -6.98 -5.15 -1.62
N TYR A 16 -5.89 -5.26 -0.86
CA TYR A 16 -4.69 -5.94 -1.30
C TYR A 16 -4.09 -6.78 -0.19
N ARG A 17 -3.36 -7.83 -0.59
CA ARG A 17 -2.48 -8.61 0.27
C ARG A 17 -1.07 -8.58 -0.29
N VAL A 18 -0.09 -8.52 0.60
CA VAL A 18 1.32 -8.70 0.31
C VAL A 18 1.75 -10.01 0.92
N THR A 19 2.17 -10.95 0.07
CA THR A 19 2.39 -12.35 0.43
C THR A 19 3.86 -12.69 0.72
N GLU A 20 4.77 -11.76 0.42
CA GLU A 20 6.20 -11.88 0.66
C GLU A 20 6.72 -10.63 1.39
N GLU A 21 7.91 -10.73 2.00
CA GLU A 21 8.52 -9.57 2.64
C GLU A 21 8.85 -8.46 1.61
N PRO A 22 8.64 -7.18 1.95
CA PRO A 22 9.02 -6.07 1.10
C PRO A 22 10.52 -6.05 0.83
N LEU A 23 10.88 -5.63 -0.39
CA LEU A 23 12.26 -5.35 -0.76
C LEU A 23 12.81 -4.19 0.07
N THR A 24 11.97 -3.19 0.33
CA THR A 24 12.31 -2.06 1.20
C THR A 24 11.06 -1.32 1.66
N VAL A 25 11.20 -0.60 2.77
CA VAL A 25 10.29 0.44 3.23
C VAL A 25 11.13 1.69 3.48
N TYR A 26 10.73 2.82 2.91
CA TYR A 26 11.48 4.06 3.04
C TYR A 26 10.56 5.29 3.15
N ALA A 27 11.13 6.34 3.75
CA ALA A 27 10.56 7.69 3.76
C ALA A 27 11.23 8.53 2.65
N CYS A 28 10.43 9.06 1.75
CA CYS A 28 10.88 9.98 0.71
C CYS A 28 10.62 11.43 1.13
N HIS A 29 11.68 12.24 1.14
CA HIS A 29 11.62 13.65 1.53
C HIS A 29 11.55 14.61 0.35
N CYS A 30 11.35 14.15 -0.89
CA CYS A 30 11.20 15.07 -2.00
C CYS A 30 9.90 15.90 -1.86
N THR A 31 9.88 17.08 -2.46
CA THR A 31 8.76 18.02 -2.35
C THR A 31 7.47 17.46 -2.95
N ASP A 32 7.55 16.60 -3.96
CA ASP A 32 6.37 15.93 -4.52
C ASP A 32 5.73 14.94 -3.55
N CYS A 33 6.56 14.15 -2.85
CA CYS A 33 6.07 13.23 -1.81
C CYS A 33 5.47 13.98 -0.62
N GLN A 34 6.09 15.08 -0.20
CA GLN A 34 5.54 15.97 0.84
C GLN A 34 4.18 16.54 0.44
N LYS A 35 4.06 17.08 -0.79
CA LYS A 35 2.79 17.64 -1.30
C LYS A 35 1.70 16.56 -1.40
N ARG A 36 2.04 15.36 -1.87
CA ARG A 36 1.07 14.25 -2.03
C ARG A 36 0.58 13.69 -0.70
N SER A 37 1.45 13.58 0.31
CA SER A 37 1.07 13.03 1.61
C SER A 37 0.52 14.08 2.58
N GLY A 38 0.83 15.37 2.38
CA GLY A 38 0.57 16.43 3.35
C GLY A 38 1.45 16.36 4.60
N SER A 39 2.48 15.52 4.60
CA SER A 39 3.43 15.29 5.71
C SER A 39 4.84 15.75 5.32
N ALA A 40 5.79 15.70 6.26
CA ALA A 40 7.22 15.98 6.03
C ALA A 40 7.90 14.94 5.10
N PHE A 41 7.23 13.82 4.80
CA PHE A 41 7.68 12.78 3.89
C PHE A 41 6.51 11.96 3.34
N GLY A 42 6.76 11.20 2.27
CA GLY A 42 5.89 10.09 1.84
C GLY A 42 6.49 8.75 2.25
N LEU A 43 5.68 7.84 2.80
CA LEU A 43 6.10 6.45 3.02
C LEU A 43 5.80 5.61 1.79
N SER A 44 6.74 4.73 1.45
CA SER A 44 6.59 3.80 0.32
C SER A 44 7.15 2.44 0.68
N MET A 45 6.52 1.41 0.15
CA MET A 45 6.91 0.01 0.33
C MET A 45 7.06 -0.60 -1.05
N TRP A 46 8.23 -1.14 -1.34
CA TRP A 46 8.50 -1.82 -2.60
C TRP A 46 8.41 -3.32 -2.40
N VAL A 47 7.72 -3.98 -3.31
CA VAL A 47 7.48 -5.43 -3.28
C VAL A 47 7.61 -5.95 -4.71
N ASN A 48 7.90 -7.24 -4.85
CA ASN A 48 7.81 -7.89 -6.15
C ASN A 48 6.37 -7.84 -6.66
N ARG A 49 6.19 -7.70 -7.98
CA ARG A 49 4.85 -7.70 -8.58
C ARG A 49 4.07 -8.98 -8.25
N SER A 50 4.75 -10.13 -8.22
CA SER A 50 4.17 -11.42 -7.85
C SER A 50 3.68 -11.49 -6.40
N ALA A 51 4.22 -10.62 -5.53
CA ALA A 51 3.88 -10.60 -4.12
C ALA A 51 2.63 -9.74 -3.81
N ILE A 52 2.05 -9.04 -4.80
CA ILE A 52 0.80 -8.28 -4.61
C ILE A 52 -0.38 -9.04 -5.21
N GLU A 53 -1.34 -9.36 -4.35
CA GLU A 53 -2.66 -9.83 -4.74
C GLU A 53 -3.66 -8.68 -4.61
N LEU A 54 -4.30 -8.29 -5.71
CA LEU A 54 -5.39 -7.30 -5.72
C LEU A 54 -6.73 -8.00 -5.72
N ALA A 55 -7.55 -7.74 -4.70
CA ALA A 55 -8.96 -8.08 -4.74
C ALA A 55 -9.73 -6.88 -5.32
N ALA A 56 -10.12 -6.98 -6.59
CA ALA A 56 -11.04 -6.03 -7.19
C ALA A 56 -12.46 -6.31 -6.66
N LEU A 57 -13.04 -5.32 -5.98
CA LEU A 57 -14.47 -5.24 -5.64
C LEU A 57 -14.97 -6.22 -4.55
N TRP A 58 -15.06 -5.74 -3.31
CA TRP A 58 -16.17 -6.19 -2.46
C TRP A 58 -17.43 -5.43 -2.91
N ARG A 59 -18.16 -5.98 -3.89
CA ARG A 59 -19.54 -5.56 -4.15
C ARG A 59 -20.42 -6.16 -3.07
N ASP A 60 -20.38 -5.61 -1.86
CA ASP A 60 -21.34 -5.90 -0.78
C ASP A 60 -21.25 -4.78 0.27
N ARG A 61 -21.61 -3.56 -0.13
CA ARG A 61 -22.22 -2.61 0.81
C ARG A 61 -23.72 -2.58 0.47
N PRO A 62 -24.64 -2.60 1.44
CA PRO A 62 -25.99 -2.11 1.18
C PRO A 62 -25.94 -0.66 0.65
#